data_AF-A0A523PF17-F1
#
_entry.id   AF-A0A523PF17-F1
#
_cell.length_a   1.000
_cell.length_b   1.000
_cell.length_c   1.000
_cell.angle_alpha   90.00
_cell.angle_beta   90.00
_cell.angle_gamma   90.00
#
_symmetry.space_group_name_H-M   'P 1'
#
loop_
_entity.id
_entity.type
_entity.pdbx_description
1 polymer ?
#
loop_
_entity_poly.entity_id
_entity_poly.type
_entity_poly.pdbx_seq_one_letter_code
_entity_poly.pdbx_strand_id
1 'polypeptide(L)'
;MPPSWQSKQRKVVDLTSGQINNMNTKLLTGSGLVVAIALFLGVNIIANQTLTNLRLDVTEGRLHTLSQGTQNILAEIDEPITIRFYFSAKRFTGIPEFATYGKRVRDLLEEYAAVSNGKIRLLVIDPEPFSEAEDQAVGFGVDPIPMSATGERGFLGLVGTNSTDDEIPIPVLSPEREGALEYDLTKMIYNLSHP
;
A
#
# COMPACT_ATOMS: atom_id res chain seq x y z
N MET A 1 -37.23 -100.92 -5.64
CA MET A 1 -37.45 -99.86 -6.64
C MET A 1 -37.34 -98.50 -5.95
N PRO A 2 -36.43 -97.59 -6.35
CA PRO A 2 -36.32 -96.27 -5.71
C PRO A 2 -37.14 -95.19 -6.46
N PRO A 3 -38.13 -94.48 -5.88
CA PRO A 3 -38.92 -93.51 -6.64
C PRO A 3 -38.22 -92.15 -6.83
N SER A 4 -37.78 -91.92 -8.07
CA SER A 4 -37.56 -90.70 -8.89
C SER A 4 -37.39 -89.27 -8.33
N TRP A 5 -37.63 -88.96 -7.05
CA TRP A 5 -37.61 -87.56 -6.57
C TRP A 5 -36.22 -87.01 -6.22
N GLN A 6 -35.22 -87.88 -6.02
CA GLN A 6 -33.84 -87.46 -5.67
C GLN A 6 -33.08 -86.81 -6.84
N SER A 7 -33.54 -86.96 -8.10
CA SER A 7 -32.89 -86.35 -9.27
C SER A 7 -33.19 -84.85 -9.43
N LYS A 8 -34.28 -84.35 -8.82
CA LYS A 8 -34.64 -82.93 -8.91
C LYS A 8 -33.73 -82.03 -8.06
N GLN A 9 -33.16 -82.52 -6.97
CA GLN A 9 -32.34 -81.67 -6.10
C GLN A 9 -30.91 -81.45 -6.59
N ARG A 10 -30.38 -82.34 -7.45
CA ARG A 10 -29.08 -82.11 -8.10
C ARG A 10 -29.13 -80.97 -9.11
N LYS A 11 -30.26 -80.77 -9.79
CA LYS A 11 -30.41 -79.70 -10.80
C LYS A 11 -30.51 -78.29 -10.22
N VAL A 12 -30.78 -78.15 -8.91
CA VAL A 12 -30.87 -76.84 -8.24
C VAL A 12 -29.50 -76.36 -7.73
N VAL A 13 -28.56 -77.28 -7.48
CA VAL A 13 -27.22 -76.93 -6.96
C VAL A 13 -26.31 -76.34 -8.05
N ASP A 14 -26.52 -76.70 -9.32
CA ASP A 14 -25.69 -76.21 -10.45
C ASP A 14 -26.05 -74.81 -10.98
N LEU A 15 -27.07 -74.14 -10.44
CA LEU A 15 -27.52 -72.82 -10.94
C LEU A 15 -26.97 -71.62 -10.16
N THR A 16 -26.15 -71.84 -9.13
CA THR A 16 -25.60 -70.75 -8.29
C THR A 16 -24.10 -70.52 -8.44
N SER A 17 -23.44 -71.22 -9.36
CA SER A 17 -22.10 -70.89 -9.85
C SER A 17 -22.13 -69.73 -10.86
N GLY A 18 -22.92 -68.70 -10.55
CA GLY A 18 -22.90 -67.43 -11.26
C GLY A 18 -21.58 -66.74 -10.99
N GLN A 19 -20.71 -66.79 -12.00
CA GLN A 19 -19.44 -66.10 -12.12
C GLN A 19 -19.45 -64.74 -11.41
N ILE A 20 -18.70 -64.61 -10.32
CA ILE A 20 -18.28 -63.31 -9.83
C ILE A 20 -17.33 -62.76 -10.87
N ASN A 21 -17.85 -61.92 -11.77
CA ASN A 21 -17.05 -61.18 -12.72
C ASN A 21 -16.12 -60.25 -11.92
N ASN A 22 -14.84 -60.62 -11.85
CA ASN A 22 -13.77 -59.70 -11.48
C ASN A 22 -13.70 -58.61 -12.54
N MET A 23 -14.54 -57.57 -12.39
CA MET A 23 -14.42 -56.37 -13.21
C MET A 23 -13.04 -55.75 -12.95
N ASN A 24 -12.32 -55.49 -14.05
CA ASN A 24 -10.99 -54.89 -14.07
C ASN A 24 -10.95 -53.56 -13.30
N THR A 25 -10.67 -53.63 -12.01
CA THR A 25 -10.43 -52.46 -11.14
C THR A 25 -9.30 -51.58 -11.67
N LYS A 26 -8.37 -52.15 -12.46
CA LYS A 26 -7.25 -51.44 -13.09
C LYS A 26 -7.67 -50.34 -14.09
N LEU A 27 -8.80 -50.50 -14.79
CA LEU A 27 -9.27 -49.48 -15.75
C LEU A 27 -9.97 -48.31 -15.05
N LEU A 28 -10.65 -48.57 -13.92
CA LEU A 28 -11.19 -47.51 -13.06
C LEU A 28 -10.08 -46.71 -12.36
N THR A 29 -8.96 -47.35 -11.98
CA THR A 29 -7.85 -46.64 -11.33
C THR A 29 -7.10 -45.72 -12.29
N GLY A 30 -6.86 -46.17 -13.54
CA GLY A 30 -6.11 -45.37 -14.53
C GLY A 30 -6.86 -44.14 -15.01
N SER A 31 -8.14 -44.31 -15.39
CA SER A 31 -9.00 -43.20 -15.82
C SER A 31 -9.31 -42.22 -14.68
N GLY A 32 -9.55 -42.74 -13.47
CA GLY A 32 -9.74 -41.91 -12.28
C GLY A 32 -8.51 -41.07 -11.94
N LEU A 33 -7.30 -41.61 -12.12
CA LEU A 33 -6.05 -40.88 -11.88
C LEU A 33 -5.87 -39.72 -12.87
N VAL A 34 -6.18 -39.93 -14.15
CA VAL A 34 -6.10 -38.86 -15.17
C VAL A 34 -7.08 -37.73 -14.84
N VAL A 35 -8.31 -38.07 -14.46
CA VAL A 35 -9.32 -37.07 -14.06
C VAL A 35 -8.89 -36.32 -12.80
N ALA A 36 -8.35 -37.02 -11.81
CA ALA A 36 -7.85 -36.39 -10.58
C ALA A 36 -6.69 -35.42 -10.85
N ILE A 37 -5.75 -35.79 -11.74
CA ILE A 37 -4.65 -34.91 -12.15
C ILE A 37 -5.20 -33.69 -12.91
N ALA A 38 -6.13 -33.89 -13.83
CA ALA A 38 -6.74 -32.79 -14.58
C ALA A 38 -7.48 -31.81 -13.66
N LEU A 39 -8.22 -32.33 -12.68
CA LEU A 39 -8.89 -31.51 -11.66
C LEU A 39 -7.90 -30.79 -10.76
N PHE A 40 -6.84 -31.46 -10.31
CA PHE A 40 -5.79 -30.85 -9.49
C PHE A 40 -5.12 -29.69 -10.21
N LEU A 41 -4.75 -29.88 -11.48
CA LEU A 41 -4.15 -28.83 -12.30
C LEU A 41 -5.14 -27.69 -12.57
N GLY A 42 -6.41 -28.01 -12.86
CA GLY A 42 -7.46 -27.02 -13.07
C GLY A 42 -7.71 -26.15 -11.84
N VAL A 43 -7.85 -26.76 -10.67
CA VAL A 43 -8.00 -26.05 -9.39
C VAL A 43 -6.77 -25.21 -9.09
N ASN A 44 -5.57 -25.71 -9.36
CA ASN A 44 -4.34 -24.95 -9.11
C ASN A 44 -4.25 -23.72 -10.01
N ILE A 45 -4.57 -23.84 -11.31
CA ILE A 45 -4.59 -22.72 -12.25
C ILE A 45 -5.65 -21.69 -11.87
N ILE A 46 -6.87 -22.14 -11.56
CA ILE A 46 -7.97 -21.26 -11.15
C ILE A 46 -7.61 -20.56 -9.83
N ALA A 47 -7.11 -21.30 -8.84
CA ALA A 47 -6.69 -20.73 -7.56
C ALA A 47 -5.56 -19.72 -7.75
N ASN A 48 -4.57 -20.00 -8.60
CA ASN A 48 -3.47 -19.07 -8.82
C ASN A 48 -3.94 -17.79 -9.53
N GLN A 49 -4.86 -17.88 -10.48
CA GLN A 49 -5.44 -16.70 -11.15
C GLN A 49 -6.41 -15.93 -10.24
N THR A 50 -7.27 -16.61 -9.49
CA THR A 50 -8.21 -15.94 -8.57
C THR A 50 -7.54 -15.40 -7.33
N LEU A 51 -6.56 -16.07 -6.72
CA LEU A 51 -5.80 -15.53 -5.57
C LEU A 51 -4.88 -14.37 -5.97
N THR A 52 -4.38 -14.35 -7.21
CA THR A 52 -3.61 -13.20 -7.72
C THR A 52 -4.53 -12.00 -7.99
N ASN A 53 -5.77 -12.22 -8.46
CA ASN A 53 -6.76 -11.15 -8.62
C ASN A 53 -7.50 -10.76 -7.33
N LEU A 54 -7.51 -11.64 -6.31
CA LEU A 54 -7.93 -11.35 -4.93
C LEU A 54 -6.80 -10.74 -4.08
N ARG A 55 -5.64 -10.44 -4.68
CA ARG A 55 -4.87 -9.24 -4.27
C ARG A 55 -5.64 -7.99 -4.68
N LEU A 56 -6.90 -7.93 -4.26
CA LEU A 56 -7.61 -6.69 -4.02
C LEU A 56 -6.86 -6.04 -2.89
N ASP A 57 -5.83 -5.28 -3.26
CA ASP A 57 -5.60 -4.00 -2.62
C ASP A 57 -5.59 -4.05 -1.07
N VAL A 58 -4.73 -4.90 -0.52
CA VAL A 58 -4.42 -4.90 0.92
C VAL A 58 -3.11 -4.15 1.19
N THR A 59 -2.44 -3.69 0.12
CA THR A 59 -1.19 -2.93 0.19
C THR A 59 -1.35 -1.43 -0.06
N GLU A 60 -2.51 -0.94 -0.51
CA GLU A 60 -2.66 0.45 -0.96
C GLU A 60 -3.40 1.37 0.02
N GLY A 61 -3.90 0.88 1.17
CA GLY A 61 -4.90 1.65 1.94
C GLY A 61 -4.70 1.92 3.43
N ARG A 62 -3.52 1.76 4.05
CA ARG A 62 -3.40 1.93 5.52
C ARG A 62 -2.10 2.48 6.11
N LEU A 63 -1.12 2.91 5.32
CA LEU A 63 0.10 3.45 5.92
C LEU A 63 -0.01 4.93 6.27
N HIS A 64 -0.87 5.70 5.61
CA HIS A 64 -1.24 7.05 6.04
C HIS A 64 -2.70 7.27 5.65
N THR A 65 -3.56 7.50 6.63
CA THR A 65 -4.93 7.97 6.39
C THR A 65 -5.07 9.17 7.30
N LEU A 66 -5.27 10.34 6.72
CA LEU A 66 -5.48 11.56 7.49
C LEU A 66 -6.58 11.35 8.52
N SER A 67 -6.38 11.89 9.73
CA SER A 67 -7.43 11.89 10.74
C SER A 67 -8.68 12.61 10.22
N GLN A 68 -9.85 12.22 10.70
CA GLN A 68 -11.11 12.87 10.31
C GLN A 68 -11.08 14.38 10.59
N GLY A 69 -10.43 14.79 11.69
CA GLY A 69 -10.26 16.20 12.03
C GLY A 69 -9.46 16.96 10.98
N THR A 70 -8.33 16.39 10.53
CA THR A 70 -7.54 16.95 9.43
C THR A 70 -8.36 17.06 8.16
N GLN A 71 -9.06 16.00 7.75
CA GLN A 71 -9.89 16.03 6.54
C GLN A 71 -10.96 17.14 6.58
N ASN A 72 -11.60 17.34 7.73
CA ASN A 72 -12.60 18.40 7.89
C ASN A 72 -11.97 19.79 7.73
N ILE A 73 -10.81 20.04 8.36
CA ILE A 73 -10.08 21.31 8.23
C ILE A 73 -9.68 21.56 6.78
N LEU A 74 -9.20 20.53 6.07
CA LEU A 74 -8.81 20.66 4.66
C LEU A 74 -10.00 20.93 3.74
N ALA A 75 -11.19 20.42 4.07
CA ALA A 75 -12.42 20.66 3.31
C ALA A 75 -12.99 22.08 3.51
N GLU A 76 -12.67 22.72 4.63
CA GLU A 76 -13.12 24.08 4.99
C GLU A 76 -12.20 25.19 4.45
N ILE A 77 -11.17 24.85 3.66
CA ILE A 77 -10.26 25.86 3.08
C ILE A 77 -10.99 26.66 1.98
N ASP A 78 -11.26 27.93 2.26
CA ASP A 78 -11.90 28.84 1.31
C ASP A 78 -10.92 29.41 0.28
N GLU A 79 -9.74 29.86 0.71
CA GLU A 79 -8.72 30.49 -0.15
C GLU A 79 -7.51 29.57 -0.39
N PRO A 80 -6.86 29.60 -1.57
CA PRO A 80 -5.76 28.70 -1.85
C PRO A 80 -4.53 28.92 -0.96
N ILE A 81 -3.99 27.83 -0.40
CA ILE A 81 -2.75 27.80 0.36
C ILE A 81 -1.65 27.18 -0.49
N THR A 82 -0.47 27.81 -0.53
CA THR A 82 0.71 27.26 -1.18
C THR A 82 1.70 26.77 -0.14
N ILE A 83 2.05 25.49 -0.22
CA ILE A 83 3.07 24.85 0.63
C ILE A 83 4.33 24.67 -0.21
N ARG A 84 5.42 25.35 0.17
CA ARG A 84 6.76 25.16 -0.40
C ARG A 84 7.53 24.22 0.51
N PHE A 85 7.71 22.99 0.08
CA PHE A 85 8.46 21.96 0.79
C PHE A 85 9.88 21.86 0.23
N TYR A 86 10.85 22.23 1.05
CA TYR A 86 12.27 22.21 0.71
C TYR A 86 12.89 20.90 1.20
N PHE A 87 13.30 20.04 0.27
CA PHE A 87 13.81 18.71 0.56
C PHE A 87 15.02 18.34 -0.31
N SER A 88 16.21 18.37 0.30
CA SER A 88 17.48 17.99 -0.33
C SER A 88 17.69 16.47 -0.44
N ALA A 89 16.76 15.76 -1.09
CA ALA A 89 16.71 14.30 -1.12
C ALA A 89 18.05 13.63 -1.52
N LYS A 90 18.78 14.21 -2.48
CA LYS A 90 20.07 13.68 -2.96
C LYS A 90 21.18 13.75 -1.91
N ARG A 91 21.14 14.77 -1.04
CA ARG A 91 22.16 15.02 0.00
C ARG A 91 21.95 14.15 1.23
N PHE A 92 20.70 13.77 1.52
CA PHE A 92 20.38 12.84 2.60
C PHE A 92 20.67 11.37 2.26
N THR A 93 21.22 11.05 1.09
CA THR A 93 21.55 9.65 0.73
C THR A 93 22.54 9.01 1.72
N GLY A 94 23.41 9.81 2.35
CA GLY A 94 24.32 9.38 3.42
C GLY A 94 23.66 9.29 4.81
N ILE A 95 22.43 9.77 4.98
CA ILE A 95 21.69 9.78 6.25
C ILE A 95 20.27 9.22 6.00
N PRO A 96 20.11 7.88 5.96
CA PRO A 96 18.88 7.22 5.52
C PRO A 96 17.61 7.62 6.27
N GLU A 97 17.76 8.04 7.53
CA GLU A 97 16.67 8.51 8.38
C GLU A 97 15.99 9.74 7.79
N PHE A 98 16.75 10.81 7.48
CA PHE A 98 16.21 12.01 6.83
C PHE A 98 15.68 11.74 5.43
N ALA A 99 16.34 10.87 4.65
CA ALA A 99 15.87 10.53 3.31
C ALA A 99 14.52 9.79 3.34
N THR A 100 14.34 8.88 4.29
CA THR A 100 13.08 8.14 4.46
C THR A 100 12.00 9.04 5.01
N TYR A 101 12.32 9.82 6.05
CA TYR A 101 11.38 10.73 6.67
C TYR A 101 10.91 11.82 5.69
N GLY A 102 11.81 12.45 4.93
CA GLY A 102 11.43 13.46 3.95
C GLY A 102 10.53 12.94 2.83
N LYS A 103 10.66 11.65 2.45
CA LYS A 103 9.70 11.00 1.54
C LYS A 103 8.33 10.88 2.19
N ARG A 104 8.24 10.43 3.45
CA ARG A 104 6.96 10.34 4.18
C ARG A 104 6.30 11.71 4.33
N VAL A 105 7.07 12.76 4.61
CA VAL A 105 6.54 14.13 4.66
C VAL A 105 5.97 14.53 3.31
N ARG A 106 6.69 14.27 2.21
CA ARG A 106 6.18 14.55 0.86
C ARG A 106 4.88 13.80 0.59
N ASP A 107 4.86 12.50 0.86
CA ASP A 107 3.71 11.64 0.59
C ASP A 107 2.49 12.12 1.41
N LEU A 108 2.69 12.56 2.66
CA LEU A 108 1.64 13.17 3.48
C LEU A 108 1.15 14.50 2.89
N LEU A 109 2.06 15.38 2.45
CA LEU A 109 1.69 16.66 1.83
C LEU A 109 0.95 16.47 0.50
N GLU A 110 1.29 15.43 -0.26
CA GLU A 110 0.57 15.03 -1.47
C GLU A 110 -0.86 14.55 -1.14
N GLU A 111 -1.04 13.80 -0.05
CA GLU A 111 -2.37 13.42 0.45
C GLU A 111 -3.20 14.65 0.84
N TYR A 112 -2.60 15.62 1.55
CA TYR A 112 -3.25 16.89 1.87
C TYR A 112 -3.70 17.64 0.61
N ALA A 113 -2.82 17.75 -0.39
CA ALA A 113 -3.14 18.38 -1.66
C ALA A 113 -4.30 17.66 -2.37
N ALA A 114 -4.29 16.32 -2.39
CA ALA A 114 -5.31 15.50 -3.04
C ALA A 114 -6.70 15.68 -2.41
N VAL A 115 -6.80 15.75 -1.08
CA VAL A 115 -8.11 15.89 -0.40
C VAL A 115 -8.60 17.33 -0.30
N SER A 116 -7.73 18.32 -0.54
CA SER A 116 -8.06 19.75 -0.43
C SER A 116 -8.93 20.32 -1.56
N ASN A 117 -9.38 19.50 -2.52
CA ASN A 117 -10.15 19.95 -3.70
C ASN A 117 -9.45 21.09 -4.49
N GLY A 118 -8.13 21.02 -4.62
CA GLY A 118 -7.32 22.01 -5.34
C GLY A 118 -7.01 23.29 -4.57
N LYS A 119 -7.37 23.36 -3.28
CA LYS A 119 -7.08 24.50 -2.41
C LYS A 119 -5.65 24.50 -1.89
N ILE A 120 -5.00 23.34 -1.79
CA ILE A 120 -3.57 23.26 -1.45
C ILE A 120 -2.75 23.06 -2.72
N ARG A 121 -1.79 23.96 -2.94
CA ARG A 121 -0.75 23.84 -3.97
C ARG A 121 0.56 23.43 -3.32
N LEU A 122 1.02 22.21 -3.59
CA LEU A 122 2.32 21.72 -3.12
C LEU A 122 3.42 22.00 -4.14
N LEU A 123 4.50 22.64 -3.70
CA LEU A 123 5.73 22.84 -4.45
C LEU A 123 6.86 22.11 -3.74
N VAL A 124 7.42 21.08 -4.37
CA VAL A 124 8.57 20.34 -3.84
C VAL A 124 9.85 20.88 -4.49
N ILE A 125 10.76 21.39 -3.68
CA ILE A 125 11.96 22.09 -4.11
C ILE A 125 13.18 21.38 -3.53
N ASP A 126 14.19 21.09 -4.35
CA ASP A 126 15.51 20.59 -3.93
C ASP A 126 16.51 21.75 -4.05
N PRO A 127 16.83 22.47 -2.95
CA PRO A 127 17.80 23.57 -2.99
C PRO A 127 19.19 23.06 -3.35
N GLU A 128 19.76 23.59 -4.43
CA GLU A 128 21.17 23.40 -4.76
C GLU A 128 22.04 24.47 -4.07
N PRO A 129 23.28 24.15 -3.68
CA PRO A 129 24.22 25.10 -3.09
C PRO A 129 24.40 26.32 -3.99
N PHE A 130 24.35 27.50 -3.37
CA PHE A 130 24.48 28.80 -4.01
C PHE A 130 23.42 29.07 -5.08
N SER A 131 22.25 28.43 -4.97
CA SER A 131 21.12 28.66 -5.87
C SER A 131 20.09 29.63 -5.27
N GLU A 132 19.29 30.24 -6.13
CA GLU A 132 18.15 31.06 -5.71
C GLU A 132 17.18 30.27 -4.81
N ALA A 133 17.03 28.97 -5.02
CA ALA A 133 16.18 28.13 -4.18
C ALA A 133 16.71 27.98 -2.75
N GLU A 134 18.04 28.00 -2.54
CA GLU A 134 18.65 28.04 -1.21
C GLU A 134 18.38 29.39 -0.54
N ASP A 135 18.61 30.49 -1.26
CA ASP A 135 18.36 31.84 -0.76
C ASP A 135 16.88 32.03 -0.38
N GLN A 136 15.95 31.50 -1.20
CA GLN A 136 14.52 31.50 -0.91
C GLN A 136 14.17 30.66 0.31
N ALA A 137 14.73 29.45 0.46
CA ALA A 137 14.47 28.62 1.63
C ALA A 137 14.84 29.36 2.93
N VAL A 138 16.04 29.94 2.97
CA VAL A 138 16.50 30.75 4.11
C VAL A 138 15.64 32.00 4.30
N GLY A 139 15.27 32.68 3.21
CA GLY A 139 14.41 33.86 3.23
C GLY A 139 13.03 33.60 3.84
N PHE A 140 12.45 32.41 3.58
CA PHE A 140 11.20 31.96 4.18
C PHE A 140 11.35 31.36 5.58
N GLY A 141 12.55 31.39 6.18
CA GLY A 141 12.79 30.86 7.53
C GLY A 141 12.91 29.34 7.60
N VAL A 142 13.30 28.68 6.50
CA VAL A 142 13.66 27.26 6.48
C VAL A 142 15.14 27.10 6.77
N ASP A 143 15.47 26.42 7.86
CA ASP A 143 16.83 26.34 8.37
C ASP A 143 17.65 25.22 7.70
N PRO A 144 18.93 25.47 7.39
CA PRO A 144 19.82 24.45 6.86
C PRO A 144 20.24 23.44 7.94
N ILE A 145 20.22 22.16 7.59
CA ILE A 145 20.70 21.05 8.41
C ILE A 145 22.15 20.73 8.02
N PRO A 146 23.12 20.77 8.96
CA PRO A 146 24.50 20.38 8.67
C PRO A 146 24.60 18.88 8.35
N MET A 147 25.17 18.54 7.19
CA MET A 147 25.34 17.16 6.70
C MET A 147 26.74 16.61 6.93
N SER A 148 27.74 17.49 7.03
CA SER A 148 29.12 17.08 7.24
C SER A 148 29.90 18.16 8.00
N ALA A 149 31.05 17.77 8.54
CA ALA A 149 32.01 18.70 9.11
C ALA A 149 32.67 19.62 8.05
N THR A 150 32.55 19.28 6.76
CA THR A 150 33.09 20.08 5.64
C THR A 150 32.17 21.23 5.23
N GLY A 151 31.04 21.41 5.92
CA GLY A 151 30.11 22.51 5.71
C GLY A 151 29.01 22.21 4.68
N GLU A 152 28.84 20.96 4.27
CA GLU A 152 27.68 20.58 3.44
C GLU A 152 26.39 20.76 4.24
N ARG A 153 25.38 21.31 3.58
CA ARG A 153 24.07 21.59 4.18
C ARG A 153 22.98 20.94 3.33
N GLY A 154 21.93 20.49 4.00
CA GLY A 154 20.71 20.00 3.37
C GLY A 154 19.50 20.70 3.97
N PHE A 155 18.40 20.75 3.23
CA PHE A 155 17.15 21.33 3.70
C PHE A 155 16.11 20.24 3.86
N LEU A 156 15.44 20.23 5.00
CA LEU A 156 14.23 19.45 5.22
C LEU A 156 13.30 20.29 6.11
N GLY A 157 12.47 21.10 5.46
CA GLY A 157 11.56 22.04 6.11
C GLY A 157 10.58 22.60 5.09
N LEU A 158 9.65 23.45 5.53
CA LEU A 158 8.65 24.01 4.63
C LEU A 158 8.13 25.36 5.10
N VAL A 159 7.43 26.04 4.21
CA VAL A 159 6.63 27.22 4.52
C VAL A 159 5.26 27.10 3.87
N GLY A 160 4.22 27.41 4.64
CA GLY A 160 2.88 27.62 4.13
C GLY A 160 2.60 29.11 3.92
N THR A 161 1.92 29.45 2.84
CA THR A 161 1.53 30.83 2.49
C THR A 161 0.09 30.87 2.01
N ASN A 162 -0.67 31.91 2.37
CA ASN A 162 -2.05 32.13 1.89
C ASN A 162 -2.10 33.28 0.87
N SER A 163 -3.30 33.77 0.57
CA SER A 163 -3.53 34.88 -0.37
C SER A 163 -3.38 36.28 0.25
N THR A 164 -3.18 36.37 1.57
CA THR A 164 -3.09 37.62 2.35
C THR A 164 -1.67 37.93 2.83
N ASP A 165 -0.65 37.32 2.21
CA ASP A 165 0.77 37.46 2.53
C ASP A 165 1.18 36.90 3.91
N ASP A 166 0.36 36.06 4.55
CA ASP A 166 0.78 35.35 5.76
C ASP A 166 1.74 34.21 5.40
N GLU A 167 2.81 34.10 6.18
CA GLU A 167 3.85 33.08 6.00
C GLU A 167 4.08 32.35 7.33
N ILE A 168 3.88 31.03 7.32
CA ILE A 168 4.12 30.20 8.50
C ILE A 168 5.18 29.15 8.16
N PRO A 169 6.43 29.32 8.63
CA PRO A 169 7.47 28.32 8.41
C PRO A 169 7.42 27.19 9.43
N ILE A 170 7.81 26.01 8.97
CA ILE A 170 8.33 24.92 9.80
C ILE A 170 9.83 24.83 9.46
N PRO A 171 10.71 25.45 10.29
CA PRO A 171 12.10 25.66 9.93
C PRO A 171 12.86 24.36 9.67
N VAL A 172 12.60 23.34 10.50
CA VAL A 172 13.18 22.00 10.37
C VAL A 172 12.09 20.97 10.65
N LEU A 173 11.95 20.02 9.74
CA LEU A 173 11.17 18.81 9.94
C LEU A 173 12.12 17.72 10.44
N SER A 174 12.01 17.40 11.72
CA SER A 174 12.88 16.45 12.41
C SER A 174 12.20 15.08 12.53
N PRO A 175 12.88 13.96 12.16
CA PRO A 175 12.33 12.60 12.32
C PRO A 175 11.82 12.29 13.73
N GLU A 176 12.45 12.86 14.75
CA GLU A 176 12.06 12.71 16.16
C GLU A 176 10.67 13.27 16.47
N ARG A 177 10.14 14.16 15.61
CA ARG A 177 8.81 14.77 15.71
C ARG A 177 7.81 14.17 14.72
N GLU A 178 8.12 13.06 14.05
CA GLU A 178 7.23 12.41 13.09
C GLU A 178 5.82 12.15 13.64
N GLY A 179 5.71 11.75 14.92
CA GLY A 179 4.42 11.50 15.56
C GLY A 179 3.51 12.73 15.72
N ALA A 180 4.07 13.95 15.63
CA ALA A 180 3.32 15.21 15.69
C ALA A 180 3.14 15.87 14.31
N LEU A 181 3.69 15.27 13.24
CA LEU A 181 3.77 15.88 11.92
C LEU A 181 2.39 16.28 11.38
N GLU A 182 1.41 15.38 11.42
CA GLU A 182 0.06 15.68 10.93
C GLU A 182 -0.55 16.86 11.71
N TYR A 183 -0.42 16.86 13.04
CA TYR A 183 -0.93 17.96 13.86
C TYR A 183 -0.25 19.30 13.54
N ASP A 184 1.08 19.30 13.43
CA ASP A 184 1.86 20.52 13.15
C ASP A 184 1.49 21.10 11.76
N LEU A 185 1.32 20.24 10.74
CA LEU A 185 0.86 20.64 9.39
C LEU A 185 -0.58 21.13 9.37
N THR A 186 -1.50 20.39 9.98
CA THR A 186 -2.92 20.76 10.06
C THR A 186 -3.11 22.08 10.79
N LYS A 187 -2.37 22.30 11.88
CA LYS A 187 -2.40 23.57 12.62
C LYS A 187 -1.87 24.73 11.77
N MET A 188 -0.76 24.54 11.05
CA MET A 188 -0.25 25.55 10.13
C MET A 188 -1.31 25.93 9.08
N ILE A 189 -1.95 24.94 8.47
CA ILE A 189 -3.00 25.17 7.45
C ILE A 189 -4.22 25.86 8.05
N TYR A 190 -4.66 25.44 9.23
CA TYR A 190 -5.78 26.08 9.93
C TYR A 190 -5.51 27.57 10.20
N ASN A 191 -4.30 27.91 10.66
CA ASN A 191 -3.92 29.29 10.89
C ASN A 191 -3.87 30.10 9.58
N LEU A 192 -3.40 29.49 8.48
CA LEU A 192 -3.36 30.14 7.16
C LEU A 192 -4.76 30.32 6.54
N SER A 193 -5.73 29.48 6.90
CA SER A 193 -7.13 29.63 6.46
C SER A 193 -7.95 30.56 7.35
N HIS A 194 -7.45 30.91 8.54
CA HIS A 194 -8.10 31.81 9.50
C HIS A 194 -7.13 32.89 10.01
N PRO A 195 -6.67 33.80 9.13
CA PRO A 195 -5.73 34.86 9.48
C PRO A 195 -6.31 35.92 10.43
#